data_AF-A0A1B3JH65-F1
#
_entry.id   AF-A0A1B3JH65-F1
#
_cell.length_a   1.000
_cell.length_b   1.000
_cell.length_c   1.000
_cell.angle_alpha   90.00
_cell.angle_beta   90.00
_cell.angle_gamma   90.00
#
_symmetry.space_group_name_H-M   'P 1'
#
loop_
_entity.id
_entity.type
_entity.pdbx_description
1 polymer ?
#
loop_
_entity_poly.entity_id
_entity_poly.type
_entity_poly.pdbx_seq_one_letter_code
_entity_poly.pdbx_strand_id
1 'polypeptide(L)'
;MDNKKYQVFVSSTYTDLIEVRNKVINSILSMEQFPAGMEMFSAEDSQQWEIIKRTIDSSDYYVVIIGHRYGSIEPKDGISYTEKEYDYAVSKDIPVLAFIQDRNVALKPHERENDKDKADKLDKFVDKAKTRMCQFWTDSNDLISKVPTALFKSFLNKPQIGWIRGSNSISPEVVNELARLSKENNELKNKLLELERDNDIPNINIQLNGGDSLELSYPDRFEGTISVPKMLKRESIEPDLLEFITDGDIEQYNSNIPSEEEIYNYNKAQIRNELISKNKFPLFFSISNMGQVKATDIHIELSFPKEIKLFFKGEEPSLEFIKDPRPSDILLSAEKKKREATDPVTKLINQYSNLGRVVASPSILPPLKLENLNRSYRKDLYLKDNNVVVIKVDSLLQTLTTKIDRDLFIVPLEKGNYVVVAYIICEQYKDGVELSFPLIIK
;
A
#
# COMPACT_ATOMS: atom_id res chain seq x y z
N MET A 1 37.37 -17.06 32.49
CA MET A 1 36.82 -16.35 33.65
C MET A 1 37.13 -14.89 33.44
N ASP A 2 36.11 -14.02 33.40
CA ASP A 2 36.35 -12.58 33.39
C ASP A 2 37.26 -12.23 34.57
N ASN A 3 38.29 -11.41 34.35
CA ASN A 3 39.23 -10.96 35.38
C ASN A 3 38.54 -9.90 36.28
N LYS A 4 37.41 -10.30 36.89
CA LYS A 4 36.56 -9.49 37.76
C LYS A 4 37.09 -9.56 39.18
N LYS A 5 37.26 -8.39 39.80
CA LYS A 5 37.56 -8.23 41.21
C LYS A 5 36.33 -7.69 41.90
N TYR A 6 36.06 -8.08 43.13
CA TYR A 6 34.89 -7.68 43.89
C TYR A 6 35.30 -6.81 45.06
N GLN A 7 34.46 -5.84 45.40
CA GLN A 7 34.57 -5.08 46.62
C GLN A 7 33.75 -5.76 47.73
N VAL A 8 34.38 -6.04 48.87
CA VAL A 8 33.78 -6.74 49.99
C VAL A 8 33.77 -5.82 51.21
N PHE A 9 32.58 -5.38 51.63
CA PHE A 9 32.43 -4.61 52.86
C PHE A 9 32.56 -5.52 54.08
N VAL A 10 33.52 -5.23 54.95
CA VAL A 10 33.72 -5.95 56.21
C VAL A 10 33.09 -5.12 57.34
N SER A 11 32.07 -5.65 57.99
CA SER A 11 31.40 -5.06 59.15
C SER A 11 31.71 -5.86 60.41
N SER A 12 32.03 -5.16 61.50
CA SER A 12 32.25 -5.76 62.82
C SER A 12 32.21 -4.65 63.88
N THR A 13 32.13 -5.05 65.15
CA THR A 13 32.60 -4.16 66.22
C THR A 13 34.10 -3.90 66.06
N TYR A 14 34.57 -2.75 66.53
CA TYR A 14 35.95 -2.33 66.28
C TYR A 14 36.89 -2.77 67.40
N THR A 15 36.72 -2.24 68.61
CA THR A 15 37.69 -2.30 69.70
C THR A 15 38.09 -3.72 70.14
N ASP A 16 37.16 -4.67 70.07
CA ASP A 16 37.35 -6.07 70.47
C ASP A 16 37.84 -6.98 69.35
N LEU A 17 37.64 -6.58 68.09
CA LEU A 17 37.92 -7.44 66.92
C LEU A 17 39.00 -6.89 66.00
N ILE A 18 39.80 -5.89 66.42
CA ILE A 18 40.84 -5.26 65.57
C ILE A 18 41.75 -6.31 64.93
N GLU A 19 42.31 -7.24 65.72
CA GLU A 19 43.22 -8.27 65.21
C GLU A 19 42.53 -9.23 64.24
N VAL A 20 41.31 -9.65 64.59
CA VAL A 20 40.50 -10.57 63.78
C VAL A 20 40.13 -9.93 62.44
N ARG A 21 39.71 -8.67 62.48
CA ARG A 21 39.32 -7.87 61.32
C ARG A 21 40.48 -7.66 60.36
N ASN A 22 41.67 -7.31 60.87
CA ASN A 22 42.88 -7.17 60.06
C ASN A 22 43.25 -8.46 59.33
N LYS A 23 43.13 -9.62 60.00
CA LYS A 23 43.38 -10.91 59.36
C LYS A 23 42.37 -11.22 58.26
N VAL A 24 41.09 -10.87 58.43
CA VAL A 24 40.06 -11.01 57.39
C VAL A 24 40.35 -10.10 56.19
N ILE A 25 40.68 -8.82 56.43
CA ILE A 25 41.08 -7.87 55.38
C ILE A 25 42.26 -8.41 54.57
N ASN A 26 43.31 -8.90 55.24
CA ASN A 26 44.47 -9.50 54.58
C ASN A 26 44.11 -10.76 53.77
N SER A 27 43.15 -11.55 54.25
CA SER A 27 42.66 -12.74 53.53
C SER A 27 41.92 -12.34 52.25
N ILE A 28 41.09 -11.30 52.30
CA ILE A 28 40.37 -10.76 51.13
C ILE A 28 41.37 -10.18 50.10
N LEU A 29 42.40 -9.45 50.55
CA LEU A 29 43.48 -8.96 49.68
C LEU A 29 44.25 -10.10 49.03
N SER A 30 44.50 -11.19 49.77
CA SER A 30 45.20 -12.38 49.27
C SER A 30 44.39 -13.13 48.21
N MET A 31 43.06 -12.93 48.17
CA MET A 31 42.18 -13.40 47.09
C MET A 31 42.16 -12.45 45.87
N GLU A 32 43.00 -11.41 45.87
CA GLU A 32 42.98 -10.31 44.91
C GLU A 32 41.66 -9.52 44.83
N GLN A 33 40.90 -9.48 45.93
CA GLN A 33 39.65 -8.73 46.04
C GLN A 33 39.87 -7.43 46.84
N PHE A 34 38.94 -6.49 46.76
CA PHE A 34 39.05 -5.20 47.44
C PHE A 34 38.28 -5.23 48.77
N PRO A 35 38.94 -5.26 49.95
CA PRO A 35 38.22 -5.05 51.20
C PRO A 35 37.81 -3.58 51.33
N ALA A 36 36.61 -3.34 51.83
CA ALA A 36 36.10 -2.02 52.19
C ALA A 36 35.59 -2.04 53.64
N GLY A 37 35.70 -0.91 54.33
CA GLY A 37 35.34 -0.82 55.73
C GLY A 37 35.71 0.51 56.34
N MET A 38 35.60 0.59 57.67
CA MET A 38 35.91 1.80 58.44
C MET A 38 37.36 2.28 58.29
N GLU A 39 38.27 1.41 57.85
CA GLU A 39 39.68 1.69 57.57
C GLU A 39 39.89 2.67 56.42
N MET A 40 38.93 2.75 55.49
CA MET A 40 38.99 3.68 54.36
C MET A 40 38.32 5.02 54.64
N PHE A 41 37.74 5.22 55.82
CA PHE A 41 37.06 6.46 56.17
C PHE A 41 38.10 7.52 56.53
N SER A 42 38.17 8.58 55.72
CA SER A 42 39.02 9.76 55.99
C SER A 42 38.26 10.81 56.80
N ALA A 43 38.99 11.77 57.39
CA ALA A 43 38.37 12.95 57.97
C ALA A 43 37.64 13.76 56.88
N GLU A 44 36.31 13.84 56.95
CA GLU A 44 35.43 14.52 56.01
C GLU A 44 34.29 15.22 56.79
N ASP A 45 33.69 16.27 56.23
CA ASP A 45 32.58 17.05 56.82
C ASP A 45 31.22 16.33 56.79
N SER A 46 31.18 15.08 56.30
CA SER A 46 29.97 14.26 56.15
C SER A 46 29.62 13.49 57.44
N GLN A 47 28.33 13.18 57.63
CA GLN A 47 27.91 12.32 58.74
C GLN A 47 28.46 10.90 58.55
N GLN A 48 29.01 10.29 59.61
CA GLN A 48 29.61 8.94 59.59
C GLN A 48 28.70 7.88 58.90
N TRP A 49 27.39 7.96 59.15
CA TRP A 49 26.41 7.06 58.54
C TRP A 49 26.27 7.22 57.02
N GLU A 50 26.44 8.42 56.48
CA GLU A 50 26.36 8.66 55.02
C GLU A 50 27.55 8.05 54.29
N ILE A 51 28.74 8.14 54.89
CA ILE A 51 29.95 7.50 54.36
C ILE A 51 29.77 5.98 54.35
N ILE A 52 29.30 5.41 55.46
CA ILE A 52 29.02 3.97 55.58
C ILE A 52 28.04 3.50 54.49
N LYS A 53 26.91 4.20 54.31
CA LYS A 53 25.92 3.86 53.27
C LYS A 53 26.54 3.86 51.88
N ARG A 54 27.30 4.91 51.53
CA ARG A 54 27.98 5.03 50.22
C ARG A 54 28.99 3.91 49.99
N THR A 55 29.72 3.51 51.01
CA THR A 55 30.67 2.39 50.91
C THR A 55 29.95 1.04 50.79
N ILE A 56 28.84 0.84 51.51
CA ILE A 56 28.01 -0.38 51.34
C ILE A 56 27.41 -0.43 49.94
N ASP A 57 26.85 0.68 49.45
CA ASP A 57 26.22 0.77 48.12
C ASP A 57 27.21 0.51 46.96
N SER A 58 28.50 0.75 47.19
CA SER A 58 29.57 0.47 46.22
C SER A 58 30.23 -0.91 46.39
N SER A 59 29.77 -1.71 47.37
CA SER A 59 30.32 -3.03 47.65
C SER A 59 29.47 -4.13 47.02
N ASP A 60 30.14 -5.13 46.45
CA ASP A 60 29.50 -6.28 45.82
C ASP A 60 29.04 -7.31 46.86
N TYR A 61 29.80 -7.51 47.93
CA TYR A 61 29.47 -8.45 49.00
C TYR A 61 29.60 -7.78 50.36
N TYR A 62 28.82 -8.25 51.31
CA TYR A 62 28.85 -7.76 52.68
C TYR A 62 29.18 -8.92 53.64
N VAL A 63 30.23 -8.75 54.43
CA VAL A 63 30.69 -9.71 55.43
C VAL A 63 30.47 -9.08 56.81
N VAL A 64 29.70 -9.73 57.67
CA VAL A 64 29.53 -9.30 59.07
C VAL A 64 30.20 -10.30 60.00
N ILE A 65 31.05 -9.78 60.89
CA ILE A 65 31.73 -10.54 61.95
C ILE A 65 31.11 -10.12 63.28
N ILE A 66 30.39 -11.03 63.92
CA ILE A 66 29.69 -10.80 65.18
C ILE A 66 30.47 -11.48 66.30
N GLY A 67 31.01 -10.67 67.22
CA GLY A 67 31.69 -11.13 68.43
C GLY A 67 30.76 -11.19 69.64
N HIS A 68 31.32 -10.93 70.82
CA HIS A 68 30.60 -10.92 72.10
C HIS A 68 30.30 -9.50 72.63
N ARG A 69 30.50 -8.49 71.79
CA ARG A 69 30.09 -7.10 72.05
C ARG A 69 29.02 -6.64 71.07
N TYR A 70 28.09 -5.82 71.56
CA TYR A 70 27.11 -5.16 70.70
C TYR A 70 27.69 -3.92 69.99
N GLY A 71 28.69 -3.29 70.61
CA GLY A 71 29.38 -2.13 70.06
C GLY A 71 28.73 -0.79 70.39
N SER A 72 29.08 0.23 69.61
CA SER A 72 28.57 1.60 69.77
C SER A 72 27.16 1.73 69.18
N ILE A 73 26.26 2.34 69.95
CA ILE A 73 24.87 2.57 69.57
C ILE A 73 24.77 3.91 68.83
N GLU A 74 24.05 3.92 67.71
CA GLU A 74 23.70 5.16 67.05
C GLU A 74 22.63 5.91 67.87
N PRO A 75 22.84 7.20 68.19
CA PRO A 75 21.90 7.95 69.03
C PRO A 75 20.48 8.10 68.50
N LYS A 76 20.27 7.99 67.18
CA LYS A 76 18.96 8.21 66.54
C LYS A 76 18.06 6.97 66.63
N ASP A 77 18.57 5.81 66.22
CA ASP A 77 17.76 4.60 66.08
C ASP A 77 17.87 3.64 67.28
N GLY A 78 18.83 3.87 68.19
CA GLY A 78 18.98 3.06 69.41
C GLY A 78 19.52 1.64 69.16
N ILE A 79 19.99 1.35 67.94
CA ILE A 79 20.66 0.11 67.53
C ILE A 79 22.16 0.33 67.32
N SER A 80 22.96 -0.75 67.32
CA SER A 80 24.40 -0.63 67.06
C SER A 80 24.67 -0.22 65.61
N TYR A 81 25.79 0.47 65.37
CA TYR A 81 26.21 0.77 64.00
C TYR A 81 26.34 -0.51 63.14
N THR A 82 26.87 -1.59 63.71
CA THR A 82 27.00 -2.90 63.03
C THR A 82 25.64 -3.51 62.68
N GLU A 83 24.65 -3.45 63.57
CA GLU A 83 23.29 -3.92 63.25
C GLU A 83 22.62 -3.04 62.20
N LYS A 84 22.82 -1.71 62.29
CA LYS A 84 22.30 -0.75 61.32
C LYS A 84 22.90 -0.98 59.93
N GLU A 85 24.20 -1.23 59.84
CA GLU A 85 24.91 -1.61 58.62
C GLU A 85 24.35 -2.90 58.03
N TYR A 86 24.11 -3.92 58.86
CA TYR A 86 23.55 -5.20 58.43
C TYR A 86 22.16 -5.02 57.84
N ASP A 87 21.27 -4.31 58.54
CA ASP A 87 19.90 -4.05 58.09
C ASP A 87 19.90 -3.25 56.77
N TYR A 88 20.83 -2.29 56.62
CA TYR A 88 20.98 -1.54 55.39
C TYR A 88 21.46 -2.42 54.22
N ALA A 89 22.51 -3.23 54.42
CA ALA A 89 23.02 -4.13 53.38
C ALA A 89 21.95 -5.14 52.92
N VAL A 90 21.17 -5.67 53.87
CA VAL A 90 20.01 -6.52 53.59
C VAL A 90 18.95 -5.78 52.77
N SER A 91 18.64 -4.52 53.12
CA SER A 91 17.65 -3.71 52.39
C SER A 91 18.06 -3.41 50.93
N LYS A 92 19.36 -3.43 50.64
CA LYS A 92 19.94 -3.21 49.32
C LYS A 92 20.11 -4.49 48.49
N ASP A 93 19.67 -5.63 49.01
CA ASP A 93 19.82 -6.95 48.40
C ASP A 93 21.30 -7.33 48.11
N ILE A 94 22.24 -6.77 48.90
CA ILE A 94 23.65 -7.14 48.81
C ILE A 94 23.82 -8.52 49.44
N PRO A 95 24.53 -9.48 48.82
CA PRO A 95 24.80 -10.77 49.43
C PRO A 95 25.54 -10.65 50.77
N VAL A 96 24.85 -11.03 51.86
CA VAL A 96 25.37 -10.97 53.23
C VAL A 96 25.92 -12.33 53.68
N LEU A 97 27.17 -12.34 54.15
CA LEU A 97 27.85 -13.48 54.76
C LEU A 97 28.07 -13.19 56.25
N ALA A 98 27.38 -13.93 57.12
CA ALA A 98 27.45 -13.74 58.57
C ALA A 98 28.36 -14.76 59.25
N PHE A 99 29.32 -14.27 60.03
CA PHE A 99 30.25 -15.05 60.84
C PHE A 99 30.09 -14.72 62.32
N ILE A 100 29.63 -15.69 63.10
CA ILE A 100 29.26 -15.49 64.51
C ILE A 100 30.25 -16.22 65.41
N GLN A 101 30.82 -15.54 66.40
CA GLN A 101 31.74 -16.20 67.32
C GLN A 101 30.98 -17.14 68.26
N ASP A 102 31.49 -18.35 68.45
CA ASP A 102 30.87 -19.34 69.35
C ASP A 102 30.81 -18.80 70.79
N ARG A 103 29.69 -19.06 71.48
CA ARG A 103 29.43 -18.58 72.84
C ARG A 103 30.30 -19.28 73.90
N ASN A 104 30.86 -20.44 73.59
CA ASN A 104 31.64 -21.27 74.50
C ASN A 104 33.16 -20.97 74.49
N VAL A 105 33.60 -19.95 73.75
CA VAL A 105 35.02 -19.58 73.64
C VAL A 105 35.49 -18.80 74.86
N ALA A 106 36.73 -19.03 75.29
CA ALA A 106 37.39 -18.23 76.33
C ALA A 106 37.71 -16.82 75.81
N LEU A 107 37.25 -15.79 76.53
CA LEU A 107 37.39 -14.38 76.13
C LEU A 107 38.12 -13.57 77.18
N LYS A 108 38.81 -12.52 76.74
CA LYS A 108 39.34 -11.48 77.62
C LYS A 108 38.20 -10.57 78.10
N PRO A 109 38.31 -9.93 79.28
CA PRO A 109 37.24 -9.08 79.82
C PRO A 109 36.77 -7.95 78.89
N HIS A 110 37.65 -7.41 78.03
CA HIS A 110 37.29 -6.35 77.09
C HIS A 110 36.53 -6.84 75.85
N GLU A 111 36.56 -8.15 75.55
CA GLU A 111 35.88 -8.76 74.39
C GLU A 111 34.43 -9.14 74.70
N ARG A 112 34.01 -9.04 75.97
CA ARG A 112 32.65 -9.36 76.41
C ARG A 112 31.88 -8.09 76.74
N GLU A 113 30.60 -8.07 76.37
CA GLU A 113 29.69 -7.02 76.80
C GLU A 113 29.36 -7.15 78.29
N ASN A 114 29.55 -6.08 79.04
CA ASN A 114 29.26 -6.04 80.48
C ASN A 114 27.90 -5.40 80.77
N ASP A 115 27.37 -4.64 79.82
CA ASP A 115 26.07 -3.99 79.91
C ASP A 115 24.96 -4.98 79.52
N LYS A 116 24.05 -5.26 80.45
CA LYS A 116 22.96 -6.22 80.26
C LYS A 116 22.03 -5.82 79.10
N ASP A 117 21.72 -4.54 78.94
CA ASP A 117 20.82 -4.08 77.90
C ASP A 117 21.45 -4.27 76.51
N LYS A 118 22.77 -4.07 76.41
CA LYS A 118 23.53 -4.32 75.17
C LYS A 118 23.70 -5.80 74.89
N ALA A 119 23.89 -6.62 75.92
CA ALA A 119 23.96 -8.08 75.78
C ALA A 119 22.63 -8.64 75.23
N ASP A 120 21.49 -8.20 75.77
CA ASP A 120 20.16 -8.61 75.29
C ASP A 120 19.92 -8.16 73.84
N LYS A 121 20.40 -6.96 73.45
CA LYS A 121 20.35 -6.50 72.05
C LYS A 121 21.27 -7.31 71.13
N LEU A 122 22.46 -7.67 71.60
CA LEU A 122 23.38 -8.53 70.84
C LEU A 122 22.76 -9.90 70.56
N ASP A 123 22.11 -10.51 71.53
CA ASP A 123 21.47 -11.81 71.32
C ASP A 123 20.33 -11.73 70.30
N LYS A 124 19.53 -10.65 70.33
CA LYS A 124 18.52 -10.38 69.28
C LYS A 124 19.16 -10.19 67.91
N PHE A 125 20.28 -9.48 67.81
CA PHE A 125 21.00 -9.29 66.56
C PHE A 125 21.59 -10.61 66.02
N VAL A 126 22.15 -11.43 66.91
CA VAL A 126 22.65 -12.76 66.58
C VAL A 126 21.52 -13.65 66.05
N ASP A 127 20.35 -13.64 66.68
CA ASP A 127 19.20 -14.40 66.21
C ASP A 127 18.66 -13.87 64.88
N LYS A 128 18.67 -12.54 64.67
CA LYS A 128 18.39 -11.92 63.38
C LYS A 128 19.38 -12.41 62.30
N ALA A 129 20.67 -12.43 62.59
CA ALA A 129 21.71 -12.87 61.65
C ALA A 129 21.60 -14.37 61.30
N LYS A 130 21.22 -15.22 62.27
CA LYS A 130 20.98 -16.67 62.09
C LYS A 130 19.77 -17.00 61.21
N THR A 131 18.87 -16.05 60.94
CA THR A 131 17.77 -16.27 59.98
C THR A 131 18.29 -16.62 58.58
N ARG A 132 19.53 -16.21 58.28
CA ARG A 132 20.27 -16.56 57.06
C ARG A 132 21.34 -17.60 57.39
N MET A 133 21.83 -18.31 56.37
CA MET A 133 22.93 -19.26 56.52
C MET A 133 24.18 -18.54 57.05
N CYS A 134 24.52 -18.78 58.33
CA CYS A 134 25.68 -18.22 59.01
C CYS A 134 26.72 -19.31 59.31
N GLN A 135 27.97 -18.91 59.51
CA GLN A 135 29.03 -19.80 59.99
C GLN A 135 29.50 -19.38 61.38
N PHE A 136 29.70 -20.36 62.26
CA PHE A 136 30.28 -20.11 63.57
C PHE A 136 31.80 -20.17 63.51
N TRP A 137 32.49 -19.36 64.32
CA TRP A 137 33.95 -19.40 64.44
C TRP A 137 34.42 -19.39 65.89
N THR A 138 35.56 -20.03 66.16
CA THR A 138 36.13 -20.15 67.52
C THR A 138 37.31 -19.22 67.73
N ASP A 139 38.19 -19.09 66.74
CA ASP A 139 39.37 -18.25 66.80
C ASP A 139 39.66 -17.56 65.44
N SER A 140 40.62 -16.65 65.45
CA SER A 140 40.97 -15.87 64.25
C SER A 140 41.48 -16.72 63.07
N ASN A 141 42.14 -17.86 63.32
CA ASN A 141 42.64 -18.75 62.27
C ASN A 141 41.50 -19.54 61.63
N ASP A 142 40.53 -19.97 62.44
CA ASP A 142 39.30 -20.59 61.95
C ASP A 142 38.51 -19.62 61.05
N LEU A 143 38.35 -18.36 61.47
CA LEU A 143 37.65 -17.34 60.68
C LEU A 143 38.32 -17.09 59.32
N ILE A 144 39.65 -16.93 59.26
CA ILE A 144 40.36 -16.70 57.99
C ILE A 144 40.40 -17.92 57.05
N SER A 145 40.07 -19.12 57.53
CA SER A 145 39.86 -20.28 56.65
C SER A 145 38.44 -20.28 56.04
N LYS A 146 37.47 -19.81 56.82
CA LYS A 146 36.03 -19.80 56.48
C LYS A 146 35.64 -18.65 55.56
N VAL A 147 36.13 -17.44 55.82
CA VAL A 147 35.75 -16.24 55.05
C VAL A 147 36.11 -16.37 53.56
N PRO A 148 37.35 -16.71 53.17
CA PRO A 148 37.70 -16.89 51.76
C PRO A 148 36.87 -17.98 51.06
N THR A 149 36.65 -19.10 51.75
CA THR A 149 35.85 -20.23 51.23
C THR A 149 34.39 -19.81 50.98
N ALA A 150 33.80 -19.07 51.91
CA ALA A 150 32.44 -18.57 51.79
C ALA A 150 32.31 -17.53 50.67
N LEU A 151 33.27 -16.59 50.58
CA LEU A 151 33.32 -15.60 49.51
C LEU A 151 33.47 -16.26 48.15
N PHE A 152 34.39 -17.21 47.99
CA PHE A 152 34.58 -17.94 46.73
C PHE A 152 33.30 -18.66 46.28
N LYS A 153 32.60 -19.33 47.20
CA LYS A 153 31.29 -19.94 46.90
C LYS A 153 30.24 -18.88 46.53
N SER A 154 30.24 -17.74 47.20
CA SER A 154 29.34 -16.63 46.89
C SER A 154 29.59 -16.05 45.50
N PHE A 155 30.85 -15.94 45.10
CA PHE A 155 31.25 -15.46 43.76
C PHE A 155 30.73 -16.36 42.64
N LEU A 156 30.65 -17.67 42.89
CA LEU A 156 30.12 -18.64 41.94
C LEU A 156 28.58 -18.69 41.93
N ASN A 157 27.95 -18.65 43.11
CA ASN A 157 26.51 -18.87 43.24
C ASN A 157 25.67 -17.60 43.06
N LYS A 158 26.24 -16.42 43.39
CA LYS A 158 25.58 -15.12 43.32
C LYS A 158 26.55 -14.05 42.80
N PRO A 159 27.05 -14.19 41.55
CA PRO A 159 27.98 -13.24 40.96
C PRO A 159 27.39 -11.83 40.93
N GLN A 160 28.22 -10.84 41.25
CA GLN A 160 27.87 -9.42 41.27
C GLN A 160 28.53 -8.71 40.09
N ILE A 161 28.29 -7.40 39.96
CA ILE A 161 28.84 -6.59 38.86
C ILE A 161 30.36 -6.63 38.88
N GLY A 162 30.96 -6.33 40.04
CA GLY A 162 32.40 -6.30 40.24
C GLY A 162 33.12 -5.23 39.43
N TRP A 163 34.43 -5.24 39.56
CA TRP A 163 35.40 -4.35 38.96
C TRP A 163 36.16 -5.08 37.86
N ILE A 164 36.17 -4.49 36.66
CA ILE A 164 37.04 -4.90 35.57
C ILE A 164 38.07 -3.79 35.32
N ARG A 165 39.27 -4.19 34.88
CA ARG A 165 40.28 -3.21 34.46
C ARG A 165 39.74 -2.42 33.27
N GLY A 166 39.86 -1.09 33.32
CA GLY A 166 39.26 -0.18 32.33
C GLY A 166 39.61 -0.44 30.86
N SER A 167 40.67 -1.20 30.56
CA SER A 167 41.00 -1.66 29.20
C SER A 167 39.95 -2.59 28.57
N ASN A 168 39.09 -3.20 29.38
CA ASN A 168 37.97 -4.04 28.91
C ASN A 168 36.65 -3.26 28.78
N SER A 169 36.67 -1.94 29.03
CA SER A 169 35.52 -1.07 28.77
C SER A 169 35.48 -0.77 27.28
N ILE A 170 34.30 -0.85 26.65
CA ILE A 170 34.09 -0.55 25.23
C ILE A 170 34.78 0.78 24.88
N SER A 171 35.65 0.79 23.87
CA SER A 171 36.37 2.01 23.51
C SER A 171 35.39 3.10 23.05
N PRO A 172 35.66 4.38 23.32
CA PRO A 172 34.84 5.49 22.81
C PRO A 172 34.62 5.43 21.29
N GLU A 173 35.58 4.88 20.55
CA GLU A 173 35.50 4.65 19.11
C GLU A 173 34.38 3.68 18.73
N VAL A 174 34.24 2.56 19.46
CA VAL A 174 33.16 1.59 19.23
C VAL A 174 31.80 2.20 19.57
N VAL A 175 31.72 3.03 20.61
CA VAL A 175 30.48 3.75 20.95
C VAL A 175 30.07 4.73 19.84
N ASN A 176 31.04 5.48 19.31
CA ASN A 176 30.80 6.41 18.21
C ASN A 176 30.38 5.70 16.91
N GLU A 177 31.03 4.58 16.58
CA GLU A 177 30.64 3.77 15.42
C GLU A 177 29.25 3.14 15.59
N LEU A 178 28.89 2.69 16.79
CA LEU A 178 27.53 2.19 17.07
C LEU A 178 26.48 3.27 16.83
N ALA A 179 26.74 4.50 17.30
CA ALA A 179 25.86 5.64 17.10
C ALA A 179 25.71 5.99 15.60
N ARG A 180 26.82 5.96 14.85
CA ARG A 180 26.83 6.18 13.40
C ARG A 180 26.01 5.13 12.67
N LEU A 181 26.25 3.85 12.94
CA LEU A 181 25.55 2.73 12.32
C LEU A 181 24.05 2.74 12.66
N SER A 182 23.69 3.09 13.89
CA SER A 182 22.27 3.21 14.28
C SER A 182 21.56 4.32 13.51
N LYS A 183 22.23 5.44 13.24
CA LYS A 183 21.68 6.54 12.45
C LYS A 183 21.47 6.12 10.99
N GLU A 184 22.50 5.53 10.38
CA GLU A 184 22.45 5.05 8.99
C GLU A 184 21.35 4.00 8.79
N ASN A 185 21.19 3.07 9.74
CA ASN A 185 20.14 2.06 9.67
C ASN A 185 18.73 2.68 9.70
N ASN A 186 18.51 3.71 10.52
CA ASN A 186 17.24 4.42 10.53
C ASN A 186 16.98 5.17 9.22
N GLU A 187 18.00 5.81 8.64
CA GLU A 187 17.88 6.48 7.34
C GLU A 187 17.56 5.50 6.21
N LEU A 188 18.21 4.34 6.19
CA LEU A 188 17.95 3.29 5.20
C LEU A 188 16.53 2.71 5.34
N LYS A 189 16.05 2.48 6.57
CA LYS A 189 14.67 2.04 6.82
C LYS A 189 13.64 3.04 6.31
N ASN A 190 13.87 4.33 6.51
CA ASN A 190 12.97 5.37 6.02
C ASN A 190 12.93 5.41 4.49
N LYS A 191 14.08 5.33 3.83
CA LYS A 191 14.15 5.24 2.36
C LYS A 191 13.43 3.99 1.83
N LEU A 192 13.52 2.87 2.54
CA LEU A 192 12.85 1.64 2.13
C LEU A 192 11.32 1.79 2.22
N LEU A 193 10.81 2.43 3.28
CA LEU A 193 9.39 2.76 3.40
C LEU A 193 8.91 3.74 2.31
N GLU A 194 9.74 4.70 1.91
CA GLU A 194 9.42 5.61 0.80
C GLU A 194 9.34 4.86 -0.54
N LEU A 195 10.27 3.94 -0.80
CA LEU A 195 10.27 3.12 -2.01
C LEU A 195 9.11 2.11 -2.04
N GLU A 196 8.73 1.54 -0.90
CA GLU A 196 7.55 0.65 -0.81
C GLU A 196 6.26 1.41 -1.11
N ARG A 197 6.13 2.66 -0.66
CA ARG A 197 4.99 3.53 -1.01
C ARG A 197 4.90 3.85 -2.50
N ASP A 198 6.02 3.92 -3.20
CA ASP A 198 6.05 4.16 -4.64
C ASP A 198 5.62 2.93 -5.46
N ASN A 199 5.59 1.72 -4.88
CA ASN A 199 5.07 0.50 -5.54
C ASN A 199 3.55 0.31 -5.37
N ASP A 200 2.92 1.13 -4.54
CA ASP A 200 1.49 1.07 -4.19
C ASP A 200 0.64 1.86 -5.21
N ILE A 201 0.84 1.56 -6.49
CA ILE A 201 0.11 2.20 -7.60
C ILE A 201 -1.03 1.25 -8.06
N PRO A 202 -2.25 1.76 -8.31
CA PRO A 202 -3.31 0.94 -8.90
C PRO A 202 -2.90 0.39 -10.27
N ASN A 203 -3.47 -0.74 -10.69
CA ASN A 203 -3.20 -1.30 -12.01
C ASN A 203 -4.52 -1.44 -12.76
N ILE A 204 -4.87 -0.42 -13.53
CA ILE A 204 -6.16 -0.34 -14.23
C ILE A 204 -6.05 -1.08 -15.57
N ASN A 205 -6.83 -2.14 -15.73
CA ASN A 205 -7.01 -2.87 -16.98
C ASN A 205 -8.39 -2.58 -17.58
N ILE A 206 -8.47 -2.54 -18.91
CA ILE A 206 -9.69 -2.26 -19.67
C ILE A 206 -9.90 -3.39 -20.68
N GLN A 207 -11.12 -3.88 -20.80
CA GLN A 207 -11.51 -4.84 -21.83
C GLN A 207 -12.66 -4.29 -22.68
N LEU A 208 -12.55 -4.45 -24.00
CA LEU A 208 -13.56 -4.06 -24.98
C LEU A 208 -14.38 -5.30 -25.35
N ASN A 209 -15.70 -5.22 -25.17
CA ASN A 209 -16.60 -6.35 -25.41
C ASN A 209 -16.22 -7.66 -24.68
N GLY A 210 -15.51 -7.56 -23.55
CA GLY A 210 -15.09 -8.69 -22.73
C GLY A 210 -13.84 -9.44 -23.22
N GLY A 211 -13.13 -8.88 -24.21
CA GLY A 211 -11.85 -9.42 -24.69
C GLY A 211 -10.76 -8.35 -24.81
N ASP A 212 -9.55 -8.82 -25.14
CA ASP A 212 -8.37 -7.97 -25.35
C ASP A 212 -8.28 -7.45 -26.80
N SER A 213 -9.11 -7.98 -27.70
CA SER A 213 -9.27 -7.54 -29.09
C SER A 213 -10.73 -7.33 -29.42
N LEU A 214 -11.00 -6.37 -30.31
CA LEU A 214 -12.34 -6.13 -30.84
C LEU A 214 -12.40 -6.65 -32.28
N GLU A 215 -13.27 -7.62 -32.55
CA GLU A 215 -13.52 -8.12 -33.91
C GLU A 215 -14.90 -7.69 -34.39
N LEU A 216 -14.96 -7.03 -35.55
CA LEU A 216 -16.20 -6.57 -36.18
C LEU A 216 -16.34 -7.17 -37.58
N SER A 217 -17.55 -7.51 -37.99
CA SER A 217 -17.83 -7.99 -39.34
C SER A 217 -18.22 -6.86 -40.28
N TYR A 218 -17.77 -6.94 -41.53
CA TYR A 218 -18.03 -5.97 -42.58
C TYR A 218 -18.64 -6.67 -43.83
N PRO A 219 -19.81 -6.23 -44.31
CA PRO A 219 -20.50 -6.86 -45.43
C PRO A 219 -19.67 -6.84 -46.73
N ASP A 220 -19.68 -7.95 -47.47
CA ASP A 220 -19.02 -8.06 -48.79
C ASP A 220 -19.85 -7.51 -49.95
N ARG A 221 -21.15 -7.27 -49.72
CA ARG A 221 -22.11 -6.77 -50.72
C ARG A 221 -22.98 -5.69 -50.12
N PHE A 222 -23.25 -4.65 -50.92
CA PHE A 222 -24.09 -3.52 -50.55
C PHE A 222 -25.30 -3.43 -51.50
N GLU A 223 -26.46 -3.12 -50.95
CA GLU A 223 -27.69 -2.92 -51.71
C GLU A 223 -27.74 -1.48 -52.22
N GLY A 224 -28.18 -1.28 -53.48
CA GLY A 224 -28.41 0.05 -54.03
C GLY A 224 -27.19 0.74 -54.66
N THR A 225 -26.03 0.09 -54.75
CA THR A 225 -24.91 0.59 -55.56
C THR A 225 -25.25 0.53 -57.05
N ILE A 226 -24.95 1.59 -57.78
CA ILE A 226 -25.21 1.74 -59.21
C ILE A 226 -23.90 1.71 -60.00
N SER A 227 -23.95 1.17 -61.23
CA SER A 227 -22.83 1.25 -62.18
C SER A 227 -23.01 2.42 -63.14
N VAL A 228 -21.92 2.87 -63.75
CA VAL A 228 -21.94 3.87 -64.83
C VAL A 228 -22.88 3.41 -65.94
N PRO A 229 -23.94 4.18 -66.26
CA PRO A 229 -24.81 3.88 -67.38
C PRO A 229 -24.00 3.82 -68.68
N LYS A 230 -24.25 2.80 -69.49
CA LYS A 230 -23.60 2.69 -70.80
C LYS A 230 -24.18 3.75 -71.74
N MET A 231 -23.31 4.30 -72.59
CA MET A 231 -23.72 5.18 -73.68
C MET A 231 -24.66 4.42 -74.63
N LEU A 232 -25.81 5.02 -74.94
CA LEU A 232 -26.77 4.47 -75.89
C LEU A 232 -26.37 4.86 -77.31
N LYS A 233 -26.28 3.86 -78.19
CA LYS A 233 -26.12 4.06 -79.63
C LYS A 233 -27.39 3.63 -80.34
N ARG A 234 -27.75 4.30 -81.43
CA ARG A 234 -28.98 4.01 -82.16
C ARG A 234 -29.06 2.56 -82.64
N GLU A 235 -27.92 1.95 -82.96
CA GLU A 235 -27.80 0.58 -83.45
C GLU A 235 -28.03 -0.48 -82.34
N SER A 236 -27.99 -0.07 -81.08
CA SER A 236 -28.13 -0.96 -79.91
C SER A 236 -29.54 -1.02 -79.33
N ILE A 237 -30.50 -0.27 -79.91
CA ILE A 237 -31.88 -0.18 -79.46
C ILE A 237 -32.75 -1.08 -80.35
N GLU A 238 -33.66 -1.86 -79.74
CA GLU A 238 -34.59 -2.71 -80.50
C GLU A 238 -35.43 -1.88 -81.47
N PRO A 239 -35.66 -2.36 -82.73
CA PRO A 239 -36.38 -1.60 -83.76
C PRO A 239 -37.76 -1.11 -83.32
N ASP A 240 -38.45 -1.91 -82.51
CA ASP A 240 -39.79 -1.60 -82.01
C ASP A 240 -39.85 -0.40 -81.04
N LEU A 241 -38.73 -0.04 -80.40
CA LEU A 241 -38.64 1.06 -79.44
C LEU A 241 -38.21 2.37 -80.12
N LEU A 242 -37.65 2.29 -81.33
CA LEU A 242 -37.23 3.45 -82.13
C LEU A 242 -38.42 4.30 -82.62
N GLU A 243 -39.65 3.77 -82.59
CA GLU A 243 -40.86 4.55 -82.91
C GLU A 243 -41.20 5.57 -81.81
N PHE A 244 -40.72 5.36 -80.57
CA PHE A 244 -41.06 6.16 -79.39
C PHE A 244 -39.89 6.96 -78.81
N ILE A 245 -38.71 6.88 -79.43
CA ILE A 245 -37.45 7.51 -79.00
C ILE A 245 -36.92 8.34 -80.16
N THR A 246 -36.72 9.65 -79.96
CA THR A 246 -36.10 10.53 -80.95
C THR A 246 -34.58 10.59 -80.81
N ASP A 247 -33.87 11.01 -81.85
CA ASP A 247 -32.41 11.22 -81.79
C ASP A 247 -32.04 12.27 -80.72
N GLY A 248 -32.89 13.29 -80.54
CA GLY A 248 -32.72 14.29 -79.49
C GLY A 248 -32.83 13.71 -78.07
N ASP A 249 -33.68 12.70 -77.87
CA ASP A 249 -33.81 12.01 -76.59
C ASP A 249 -32.54 11.18 -76.27
N ILE A 250 -31.95 10.53 -77.28
CA ILE A 250 -30.70 9.77 -77.15
C ILE A 250 -29.52 10.69 -76.84
N GLU A 251 -29.42 11.82 -77.53
CA GLU A 251 -28.40 12.84 -77.28
C GLU A 251 -28.55 13.46 -75.88
N GLN A 252 -29.78 13.73 -75.44
CA GLN A 252 -30.06 14.26 -74.11
C GLN A 252 -29.71 13.25 -73.00
N TYR A 253 -29.99 11.95 -73.19
CA TYR A 253 -29.57 10.92 -72.23
C TYR A 253 -28.07 10.79 -72.15
N ASN A 254 -27.39 10.67 -73.30
CA ASN A 254 -25.94 10.52 -73.36
C ASN A 254 -25.21 11.73 -72.78
N SER A 255 -25.75 12.93 -72.93
CA SER A 255 -25.20 14.17 -72.36
C SER A 255 -25.39 14.29 -70.84
N ASN A 256 -26.39 13.57 -70.28
CA ASN A 256 -26.71 13.56 -68.85
C ASN A 256 -26.18 12.29 -68.15
N ILE A 257 -25.33 11.49 -68.79
CA ILE A 257 -24.67 10.37 -68.12
C ILE A 257 -23.75 10.96 -67.04
N PRO A 258 -23.96 10.63 -65.75
CA PRO A 258 -23.13 11.14 -64.68
C PRO A 258 -21.69 10.64 -64.85
N SER A 259 -20.76 11.47 -64.40
CA SER A 259 -19.34 11.13 -64.36
C SER A 259 -19.08 9.93 -63.44
N GLU A 260 -17.96 9.24 -63.66
CA GLU A 260 -17.52 8.16 -62.77
C GLU A 260 -17.38 8.63 -61.31
N GLU A 261 -16.99 9.89 -61.11
CA GLU A 261 -16.82 10.52 -59.81
C GLU A 261 -18.16 10.75 -59.08
N GLU A 262 -19.21 11.19 -59.79
CA GLU A 262 -20.55 11.38 -59.23
C GLU A 262 -21.17 10.05 -58.77
N ILE A 263 -21.00 8.99 -59.55
CA ILE A 263 -21.45 7.65 -59.19
C ILE A 263 -20.65 7.08 -58.03
N TYR A 264 -19.34 7.30 -58.02
CA TYR A 264 -18.49 6.90 -56.90
C TYR A 264 -18.95 7.56 -55.60
N ASN A 265 -19.20 8.87 -55.62
CA ASN A 265 -19.69 9.62 -54.46
C ASN A 265 -21.09 9.15 -54.02
N TYR A 266 -22.00 8.90 -54.96
CA TYR A 266 -23.32 8.32 -54.66
C TYR A 266 -23.20 6.95 -53.99
N ASN A 267 -22.42 6.03 -54.58
CA ASN A 267 -22.24 4.68 -54.06
C ASN A 267 -21.58 4.70 -52.67
N LYS A 268 -20.55 5.53 -52.48
CA LYS A 268 -19.86 5.68 -51.20
C LYS A 268 -20.82 6.09 -50.08
N ALA A 269 -21.72 7.01 -50.37
CA ALA A 269 -22.66 7.52 -49.38
C ALA A 269 -23.88 6.59 -49.18
N GLN A 270 -24.30 5.84 -50.20
CA GLN A 270 -25.26 4.72 -50.04
C GLN A 270 -24.70 3.61 -49.14
N ILE A 271 -23.48 3.17 -49.40
CA ILE A 271 -22.76 2.18 -48.59
C ILE A 271 -22.70 2.65 -47.12
N ARG A 272 -22.35 3.91 -46.90
CA ARG A 272 -22.32 4.52 -45.56
C ARG A 272 -23.69 4.46 -44.87
N ASN A 273 -24.77 4.83 -45.56
CA ASN A 273 -26.13 4.76 -45.00
C ASN A 273 -26.55 3.33 -44.66
N GLU A 274 -26.20 2.35 -45.50
CA GLU A 274 -26.47 0.95 -45.24
C GLU A 274 -25.69 0.43 -44.02
N LEU A 275 -24.41 0.80 -43.89
CA LEU A 275 -23.57 0.43 -42.73
C LEU A 275 -24.13 0.98 -41.41
N ILE A 276 -24.56 2.25 -41.40
CA ILE A 276 -25.12 2.89 -40.20
C ILE A 276 -26.45 2.24 -39.79
N SER A 277 -27.29 1.84 -40.76
CA SER A 277 -28.61 1.29 -40.49
C SER A 277 -28.58 -0.20 -40.11
N LYS A 278 -27.79 -1.01 -40.83
CA LYS A 278 -27.80 -2.48 -40.71
C LYS A 278 -26.61 -3.06 -39.94
N ASN A 279 -25.44 -2.41 -39.93
CA ASN A 279 -24.18 -2.99 -39.41
C ASN A 279 -23.69 -2.31 -38.12
N LYS A 280 -24.58 -2.19 -37.12
CA LYS A 280 -24.26 -1.60 -35.80
C LYS A 280 -24.03 -2.67 -34.74
N PHE A 281 -22.92 -2.55 -34.01
CA PHE A 281 -22.56 -3.46 -32.92
C PHE A 281 -22.64 -2.73 -31.58
N PRO A 282 -23.18 -3.36 -30.52
CA PRO A 282 -23.10 -2.79 -29.19
C PRO A 282 -21.65 -2.83 -28.67
N LEU A 283 -21.23 -1.75 -28.02
CA LEU A 283 -19.91 -1.58 -27.43
C LEU A 283 -20.06 -1.44 -25.90
N PHE A 284 -19.42 -2.35 -25.17
CA PHE A 284 -19.38 -2.33 -23.71
C PHE A 284 -17.95 -2.39 -23.18
N PHE A 285 -17.72 -1.74 -22.05
CA PHE A 285 -16.41 -1.61 -21.44
C PHE A 285 -16.39 -2.34 -20.10
N SER A 286 -15.35 -3.13 -19.83
CA SER A 286 -15.09 -3.66 -18.49
C SER A 286 -13.79 -3.07 -17.96
N ILE A 287 -13.86 -2.36 -16.84
CA ILE A 287 -12.70 -1.73 -16.20
C ILE A 287 -12.43 -2.46 -14.90
N SER A 288 -11.21 -2.94 -14.71
CA SER A 288 -10.80 -3.69 -13.51
C SER A 288 -9.54 -3.13 -12.91
N ASN A 289 -9.46 -3.08 -11.58
CA ASN A 289 -8.22 -2.73 -10.87
C ASN A 289 -7.53 -4.01 -10.42
N MET A 290 -6.44 -4.39 -11.09
CA MET A 290 -5.59 -5.53 -10.77
C MET A 290 -4.47 -5.19 -9.79
N GLY A 291 -4.43 -3.95 -9.27
CA GLY A 291 -3.43 -3.46 -8.34
C GLY A 291 -3.76 -3.75 -6.88
N GLN A 292 -2.86 -3.36 -5.97
CA GLN A 292 -3.03 -3.54 -4.52
C GLN A 292 -3.71 -2.33 -3.83
N VAL A 293 -3.82 -1.21 -4.55
CA VAL A 293 -4.33 0.06 -4.03
C VAL A 293 -5.60 0.48 -4.77
N LYS A 294 -6.53 1.10 -4.05
CA LYS A 294 -7.75 1.70 -4.62
C LYS A 294 -7.38 2.83 -5.59
N ALA A 295 -8.00 2.83 -6.77
CA ALA A 295 -7.94 3.94 -7.70
C ALA A 295 -9.12 4.90 -7.47
N THR A 296 -8.86 6.20 -7.47
CA THR A 296 -9.87 7.28 -7.38
C THR A 296 -9.77 8.24 -8.55
N ASP A 297 -10.90 8.86 -8.89
CA ASP A 297 -11.03 9.83 -9.99
C ASP A 297 -10.40 9.35 -11.29
N ILE A 298 -10.77 8.13 -11.69
CA ILE A 298 -10.24 7.50 -12.89
C ILE A 298 -10.87 8.16 -14.12
N HIS A 299 -10.02 8.66 -15.01
CA HIS A 299 -10.40 9.25 -16.28
C HIS A 299 -9.72 8.47 -17.40
N ILE A 300 -10.53 7.91 -18.30
CA ILE A 300 -10.07 7.09 -19.42
C ILE A 300 -10.52 7.74 -20.71
N GLU A 301 -9.57 8.01 -21.62
CA GLU A 301 -9.85 8.48 -22.97
C GLU A 301 -9.48 7.39 -23.99
N LEU A 302 -10.49 6.84 -24.67
CA LEU A 302 -10.33 5.83 -25.70
C LEU A 302 -10.45 6.49 -27.07
N SER A 303 -9.34 6.55 -27.80
CA SER A 303 -9.29 7.12 -29.15
C SER A 303 -9.49 6.01 -30.19
N PHE A 304 -10.60 6.10 -30.92
CA PHE A 304 -10.91 5.20 -32.03
C PHE A 304 -10.45 5.79 -33.37
N PRO A 305 -10.04 4.95 -34.33
CA PRO A 305 -9.63 5.38 -35.66
C PRO A 305 -10.80 6.03 -36.44
N LYS A 306 -10.49 6.78 -37.51
CA LYS A 306 -11.48 7.59 -38.26
C LYS A 306 -12.44 6.75 -39.09
N GLU A 307 -12.02 5.53 -39.39
CA GLU A 307 -12.71 4.49 -40.14
C GLU A 307 -13.84 3.85 -39.32
N ILE A 308 -14.08 4.33 -38.10
CA ILE A 308 -15.16 3.91 -37.23
C ILE A 308 -16.04 5.10 -36.91
N LYS A 309 -17.35 4.83 -36.86
CA LYS A 309 -18.32 5.75 -36.28
C LYS A 309 -18.88 5.21 -34.97
N LEU A 310 -18.93 6.09 -33.98
CA LEU A 310 -19.53 5.83 -32.66
C LEU A 310 -20.73 6.75 -32.46
N PHE A 311 -21.80 6.24 -31.87
CA PHE A 311 -22.98 7.03 -31.47
C PHE A 311 -23.78 6.32 -30.38
N PHE A 312 -24.48 7.10 -29.56
CA PHE A 312 -25.42 6.57 -28.58
C PHE A 312 -26.77 6.26 -29.20
N LYS A 313 -27.50 5.33 -28.60
CA LYS A 313 -28.89 5.04 -28.97
C LYS A 313 -29.75 6.31 -28.92
N GLY A 314 -30.32 6.69 -30.07
CA GLY A 314 -31.14 7.90 -30.22
C GLY A 314 -30.38 9.10 -30.81
N GLU A 315 -29.05 9.03 -30.90
CA GLU A 315 -28.19 10.02 -31.56
C GLU A 315 -27.63 9.45 -32.88
N GLU A 316 -28.44 8.67 -33.59
CA GLU A 316 -28.01 8.05 -34.84
C GLU A 316 -27.68 9.13 -35.88
N PRO A 317 -26.57 8.98 -36.65
CA PRO A 317 -26.24 9.93 -37.70
C PRO A 317 -27.39 10.07 -38.70
N SER A 318 -27.71 11.30 -39.11
CA SER A 318 -28.71 11.55 -40.14
C SER A 318 -28.30 10.87 -41.44
N LEU A 319 -29.15 9.99 -41.96
CA LEU A 319 -28.95 9.36 -43.26
C LEU A 319 -29.07 10.42 -44.35
N GLU A 320 -28.09 10.45 -45.25
CA GLU A 320 -28.11 11.39 -46.37
C GLU A 320 -29.14 10.91 -47.40
N PHE A 321 -30.13 11.74 -47.71
CA PHE A 321 -31.01 11.49 -48.85
C PHE A 321 -30.29 11.93 -50.12
N ILE A 322 -29.86 10.96 -50.92
CA ILE A 322 -29.10 11.22 -52.14
C ILE A 322 -29.98 10.88 -53.32
N LYS A 323 -30.19 11.88 -54.19
CA LYS A 323 -30.93 11.68 -55.43
C LYS A 323 -30.13 10.76 -56.35
N ASP A 324 -30.80 9.78 -56.95
CA ASP A 324 -30.19 8.91 -57.97
C ASP A 324 -29.63 9.80 -59.11
N PRO A 325 -28.30 9.76 -59.38
CA PRO A 325 -27.66 10.61 -60.37
C PRO A 325 -27.89 10.10 -61.80
N ARG A 326 -28.46 8.89 -61.98
CA ARG A 326 -28.70 8.34 -63.31
C ARG A 326 -29.77 9.17 -64.04
N PRO A 327 -29.57 9.45 -65.34
CA PRO A 327 -30.63 10.00 -66.16
C PRO A 327 -31.82 9.05 -66.20
N SER A 328 -33.01 9.61 -66.42
CA SER A 328 -34.23 8.82 -66.54
C SER A 328 -34.07 7.80 -67.66
N ASP A 329 -34.31 6.53 -67.35
CA ASP A 329 -34.17 5.45 -68.32
C ASP A 329 -35.15 5.62 -69.49
N ILE A 330 -34.61 5.96 -70.66
CA ILE A 330 -35.40 6.22 -71.86
C ILE A 330 -36.03 4.94 -72.39
N LEU A 331 -35.35 3.80 -72.27
CA LEU A 331 -35.85 2.50 -72.73
C LEU A 331 -37.07 2.07 -71.90
N LEU A 332 -37.00 2.24 -70.58
CA LEU A 332 -38.12 1.98 -69.68
C LEU A 332 -39.31 2.90 -69.98
N SER A 333 -39.05 4.17 -70.31
CA SER A 333 -40.09 5.13 -70.69
C SER A 333 -40.74 4.79 -72.05
N ALA A 334 -39.96 4.30 -73.01
CA ALA A 334 -40.42 3.90 -74.32
C ALA A 334 -41.22 2.59 -74.27
N GLU A 335 -40.78 1.62 -73.47
CA GLU A 335 -41.55 0.40 -73.20
C GLU A 335 -42.90 0.70 -72.54
N LYS A 336 -42.93 1.65 -71.59
CA LYS A 336 -44.18 2.08 -70.97
C LYS A 336 -45.12 2.71 -72.00
N LYS A 337 -44.62 3.60 -72.87
CA LYS A 337 -45.39 4.17 -73.99
C LYS A 337 -45.87 3.10 -74.98
N LYS A 338 -45.04 2.10 -75.29
CA LYS A 338 -45.40 0.93 -76.13
C LYS A 338 -46.52 0.12 -75.49
N ARG A 339 -46.45 -0.17 -74.19
CA ARG A 339 -47.52 -0.86 -73.42
C ARG A 339 -48.81 -0.04 -73.38
N GLU A 340 -48.72 1.26 -73.13
CA GLU A 340 -49.86 2.19 -73.15
C GLU A 340 -50.52 2.31 -74.54
N ALA A 341 -49.74 2.16 -75.62
CA ALA A 341 -50.23 2.18 -76.99
C ALA A 341 -50.84 0.84 -77.47
N THR A 342 -50.42 -0.29 -76.90
CA THR A 342 -50.84 -1.65 -77.26
C THR A 342 -52.01 -2.19 -76.41
N ASP A 343 -52.26 -1.62 -75.24
CA ASP A 343 -53.28 -2.10 -74.31
C ASP A 343 -54.63 -1.34 -74.48
N PRO A 344 -55.72 -2.00 -74.94
CA PRO A 344 -56.99 -1.33 -75.25
C PRO A 344 -57.70 -0.74 -74.01
N VAL A 345 -57.33 -1.16 -72.80
CA VAL A 345 -57.91 -0.65 -71.54
C VAL A 345 -57.43 0.78 -71.24
N THR A 346 -56.20 1.14 -71.64
CA THR A 346 -55.59 2.44 -71.32
C THR A 346 -56.16 3.58 -72.18
N LYS A 347 -56.60 3.29 -73.41
CA LYS A 347 -57.31 4.26 -74.27
C LYS A 347 -58.66 4.70 -73.71
N LEU A 348 -59.33 3.85 -72.93
CA LEU A 348 -60.64 4.17 -72.33
C LEU A 348 -60.49 5.12 -71.12
N ILE A 349 -59.40 5.02 -70.37
CA ILE A 349 -59.16 5.83 -69.17
C ILE A 349 -58.77 7.27 -69.52
N ASN A 350 -58.02 7.49 -70.61
CA ASN A 350 -57.60 8.82 -71.06
C ASN A 350 -58.74 9.68 -71.68
N GLN A 351 -59.92 9.12 -71.94
CA GLN A 351 -61.09 9.89 -72.40
C GLN A 351 -61.89 10.54 -71.26
N TYR A 352 -61.64 10.21 -69.99
CA TYR A 352 -62.46 10.65 -68.85
C TYR A 352 -61.72 11.44 -67.76
N SER A 353 -60.47 11.87 -67.96
CA SER A 353 -59.72 12.63 -66.95
C SER A 353 -59.57 14.13 -67.27
N ASN A 354 -60.62 14.77 -67.79
CA ASN A 354 -60.73 16.23 -67.97
C ASN A 354 -61.80 16.85 -67.05
N LEU A 355 -61.94 16.34 -65.83
CA LEU A 355 -62.73 16.98 -64.77
C LEU A 355 -62.03 16.87 -63.40
N GLY A 356 -61.43 18.00 -63.00
CA GLY A 356 -61.39 18.50 -61.63
C GLY A 356 -60.61 17.71 -60.57
N ARG A 357 -59.50 18.30 -60.08
CA ARG A 357 -59.10 18.36 -58.65
C ARG A 357 -57.86 19.27 -58.55
N VAL A 358 -58.05 20.57 -58.33
CA VAL A 358 -58.02 21.25 -57.01
C VAL A 358 -56.76 20.91 -56.21
N VAL A 359 -55.85 21.87 -56.23
CA VAL A 359 -54.68 22.01 -55.37
C VAL A 359 -55.15 22.18 -53.92
N ALA A 360 -54.70 21.30 -53.04
CA ALA A 360 -54.73 21.52 -51.59
C ALA A 360 -53.48 20.88 -50.98
N SER A 361 -52.52 21.72 -50.61
CA SER A 361 -51.49 21.35 -49.64
C SER A 361 -52.12 21.24 -48.26
N PRO A 362 -51.69 20.26 -47.44
CA PRO A 362 -51.69 20.48 -46.00
C PRO A 362 -50.29 20.21 -45.44
N SER A 363 -49.70 21.27 -44.91
CA SER A 363 -48.65 21.19 -43.91
C SER A 363 -49.33 21.07 -42.54
N ILE A 364 -49.36 19.90 -41.92
CA ILE A 364 -49.55 19.77 -40.45
C ILE A 364 -48.67 18.63 -39.93
N LEU A 365 -47.86 18.99 -38.95
CA LEU A 365 -46.84 18.23 -38.23
C LEU A 365 -47.34 16.91 -37.60
N PRO A 366 -46.45 15.91 -37.39
CA PRO A 366 -46.73 14.82 -36.47
C PRO A 366 -46.78 15.34 -35.02
N PRO A 367 -47.60 14.73 -34.13
CA PRO A 367 -47.62 15.12 -32.73
C PRO A 367 -46.31 14.72 -32.05
N LEU A 368 -45.64 15.71 -31.47
CA LEU A 368 -44.62 15.53 -30.44
C LEU A 368 -45.24 14.75 -29.27
N LYS A 369 -44.86 13.48 -29.12
CA LYS A 369 -44.86 12.84 -27.80
C LYS A 369 -43.54 13.18 -27.13
N LEU A 370 -43.57 14.19 -26.27
CA LEU A 370 -42.58 14.37 -25.22
C LEU A 370 -42.79 13.25 -24.20
N GLU A 371 -42.02 12.16 -24.31
CA GLU A 371 -41.72 11.38 -23.12
C GLU A 371 -40.66 12.14 -22.33
N ASN A 372 -41.12 12.80 -21.26
CA ASN A 372 -40.27 13.19 -20.14
C ASN A 372 -39.70 11.91 -19.52
N LEU A 373 -38.55 11.49 -20.00
CA LEU A 373 -37.63 10.67 -19.21
C LEU A 373 -36.49 11.59 -18.81
N ASN A 374 -36.58 12.09 -17.58
CA ASN A 374 -35.43 12.46 -16.77
C ASN A 374 -34.48 11.26 -16.70
N ARG A 375 -33.71 11.00 -17.76
CA ARG A 375 -32.48 10.23 -17.65
C ARG A 375 -31.46 11.19 -17.10
N SER A 376 -31.31 11.13 -15.78
CA SER A 376 -30.15 11.64 -15.08
C SER A 376 -28.91 11.09 -15.78
N TYR A 377 -28.36 11.82 -16.76
CA TYR A 377 -27.05 11.54 -17.33
C TYR A 377 -26.07 11.65 -16.17
N ARG A 378 -25.74 10.52 -15.56
CA ARG A 378 -24.47 10.45 -14.84
C ARG A 378 -23.40 10.73 -15.90
N LYS A 379 -22.47 11.64 -15.60
CA LYS A 379 -21.39 12.07 -16.51
C LYS A 379 -20.28 11.01 -16.62
N ASP A 380 -20.62 9.74 -16.43
CA ASP A 380 -19.66 8.63 -16.35
C ASP A 380 -19.19 8.16 -17.75
N LEU A 381 -19.92 8.46 -18.82
CA LEU A 381 -19.54 8.14 -20.20
C LEU A 381 -20.03 9.20 -21.19
N TYR A 382 -19.15 9.72 -22.05
CA TYR A 382 -19.53 10.63 -23.15
C TYR A 382 -18.57 10.55 -24.34
N LEU A 383 -19.02 11.02 -25.50
CA LEU A 383 -18.19 11.13 -26.72
C LEU A 383 -17.59 12.53 -26.83
N LYS A 384 -16.29 12.60 -27.13
CA LYS A 384 -15.53 13.81 -27.44
C LYS A 384 -15.07 13.70 -28.90
N ASP A 385 -15.27 14.76 -29.68
CA ASP A 385 -14.85 14.85 -31.09
C ASP A 385 -15.34 13.69 -31.99
N ASN A 386 -16.47 13.05 -31.63
CA ASN A 386 -17.13 11.90 -32.28
C ASN A 386 -16.35 10.57 -32.34
N ASN A 387 -15.05 10.55 -32.06
CA ASN A 387 -14.19 9.37 -32.16
C ASN A 387 -13.41 9.07 -30.88
N VAL A 388 -13.54 9.90 -29.84
CA VAL A 388 -12.94 9.66 -28.52
C VAL A 388 -14.04 9.36 -27.52
N VAL A 389 -13.99 8.19 -26.89
CA VAL A 389 -14.89 7.82 -25.79
C VAL A 389 -14.22 8.18 -24.48
N VAL A 390 -14.88 9.00 -23.67
CA VAL A 390 -14.38 9.39 -22.35
C VAL A 390 -15.19 8.69 -21.28
N ILE A 391 -14.50 7.97 -20.40
CA ILE A 391 -15.07 7.24 -19.27
C ILE A 391 -14.56 7.85 -17.97
N LYS A 392 -15.47 8.13 -17.03
CA LYS A 392 -15.17 8.62 -15.69
C LYS A 392 -15.68 7.63 -14.65
N VAL A 393 -14.79 7.20 -13.77
CA VAL A 393 -15.11 6.28 -12.65
C VAL A 393 -14.61 6.89 -11.35
N ASP A 394 -15.54 7.26 -10.46
CA ASP A 394 -15.22 7.94 -9.20
C ASP A 394 -14.26 7.12 -8.32
N SER A 395 -14.50 5.81 -8.21
CA SER A 395 -13.57 4.94 -7.50
C SER A 395 -13.68 3.46 -7.88
N LEU A 396 -12.54 2.76 -7.83
CA LEU A 396 -12.44 1.33 -8.07
C LEU A 396 -11.51 0.68 -7.02
N LEU A 397 -12.09 -0.11 -6.12
CA LEU A 397 -11.33 -0.88 -5.13
C LEU A 397 -10.44 -1.92 -5.81
N GLN A 398 -9.40 -2.38 -5.11
CA GLN A 398 -8.57 -3.47 -5.61
C GLN A 398 -9.42 -4.70 -5.97
N THR A 399 -9.08 -5.38 -7.05
CA THR A 399 -9.68 -6.64 -7.56
C THR A 399 -11.16 -6.56 -7.99
N LEU A 400 -11.78 -5.37 -7.99
CA LEU A 400 -13.13 -5.20 -8.52
C LEU A 400 -13.14 -4.87 -10.01
N THR A 401 -14.19 -5.33 -10.69
CA THR A 401 -14.50 -5.04 -12.09
C THR A 401 -15.82 -4.28 -12.18
N THR A 402 -15.80 -3.13 -12.86
CA THR A 402 -17.00 -2.37 -13.21
C THR A 402 -17.29 -2.56 -14.69
N LYS A 403 -18.51 -3.00 -15.01
CA LYS A 403 -19.00 -3.08 -16.38
C LYS A 403 -19.82 -1.83 -16.71
N ILE A 404 -19.51 -1.20 -17.82
CA ILE A 404 -20.20 -0.03 -18.34
C ILE A 404 -20.89 -0.43 -19.64
N ASP A 405 -22.20 -0.54 -19.56
CA ASP A 405 -23.10 -0.80 -20.69
C ASP A 405 -24.09 0.38 -20.78
N ARG A 406 -23.94 1.18 -21.83
CA ARG A 406 -24.62 2.48 -21.99
C ARG A 406 -25.22 2.64 -23.37
N ASP A 407 -25.60 1.55 -24.02
CA ASP A 407 -26.20 1.56 -25.37
C ASP A 407 -25.33 2.33 -26.40
N LEU A 408 -23.99 2.25 -26.29
CA LEU A 408 -23.05 2.81 -27.25
C LEU A 408 -22.91 1.86 -28.43
N PHE A 409 -23.05 2.36 -29.66
CA PHE A 409 -22.90 1.57 -30.87
C PHE A 409 -21.62 1.94 -31.62
N ILE A 410 -21.01 0.91 -32.20
CA ILE A 410 -19.85 1.01 -33.09
C ILE A 410 -20.22 0.53 -34.49
N VAL A 411 -19.85 1.32 -35.50
CA VAL A 411 -20.08 1.01 -36.92
C VAL A 411 -18.75 1.09 -37.66
N PRO A 412 -18.28 -0.02 -38.27
CA PRO A 412 -17.10 -0.01 -39.12
C PRO A 412 -17.43 0.58 -40.50
N LEU A 413 -16.64 1.55 -40.96
CA LEU A 413 -16.78 2.19 -42.28
C LEU A 413 -15.84 1.61 -43.33
N GLU A 414 -14.71 1.03 -42.93
CA GLU A 414 -13.73 0.40 -43.83
C GLU A 414 -13.19 -0.91 -43.24
N LYS A 415 -12.80 -1.86 -44.11
CA LYS A 415 -12.16 -3.12 -43.71
C LYS A 415 -10.67 -2.89 -43.42
N GLY A 416 -10.16 -3.54 -42.38
CA GLY A 416 -8.74 -3.43 -42.03
C GLY A 416 -8.41 -3.83 -40.60
N ASN A 417 -7.12 -3.73 -40.28
CA ASN A 417 -6.60 -3.88 -38.93
C ASN A 417 -6.24 -2.49 -38.39
N TYR A 418 -6.84 -2.12 -37.29
CA TYR A 418 -6.66 -0.84 -36.63
C TYR A 418 -6.29 -1.03 -35.16
N VAL A 419 -5.94 0.05 -34.49
CA VAL A 419 -5.60 0.06 -33.06
C VAL A 419 -6.43 1.13 -32.37
N VAL A 420 -7.02 0.76 -31.24
CA VAL A 420 -7.67 1.69 -30.31
C VAL A 420 -6.68 2.01 -29.20
N VAL A 421 -6.43 3.29 -28.96
CA VAL A 421 -5.48 3.73 -27.92
C VAL A 421 -6.29 4.25 -26.73
N ALA A 422 -6.05 3.68 -25.55
CA ALA A 422 -6.60 4.15 -24.30
C ALA A 422 -5.55 4.91 -23.51
N TYR A 423 -5.89 6.12 -23.08
CA TYR A 423 -5.09 6.91 -22.16
C TYR A 423 -5.79 6.97 -20.81
N ILE A 424 -5.13 6.49 -19.77
CA ILE A 424 -5.68 6.32 -18.42
C ILE A 424 -4.96 7.26 -17.46
N ILE A 425 -5.72 8.08 -16.76
CA ILE A 425 -5.24 8.91 -15.65
C ILE A 425 -6.06 8.57 -14.40
N CYS A 426 -5.43 8.53 -13.24
CA CYS A 426 -6.10 8.52 -11.95
C CYS A 426 -5.30 9.33 -10.94
N GLU A 427 -5.89 9.66 -9.80
CA GLU A 427 -5.24 10.48 -8.76
C GLU A 427 -3.90 9.90 -8.27
N GLN A 428 -3.75 8.58 -8.27
CA GLN A 428 -2.55 7.88 -7.81
C GLN A 428 -1.46 7.76 -8.88
N TYR A 429 -1.74 8.09 -10.14
CA TYR A 429 -0.75 8.00 -11.22
C TYR A 429 0.09 9.28 -11.27
N LYS A 430 1.42 9.14 -11.24
CA LYS A 430 2.35 10.27 -11.46
C LYS A 430 2.25 10.80 -12.90
N ASP A 431 2.11 9.88 -13.88
CA ASP A 431 1.93 10.14 -15.30
C ASP A 431 0.83 9.22 -15.86
N GLY A 432 0.12 9.66 -16.90
CA GLY A 432 -0.92 8.84 -17.53
C GLY A 432 -0.36 7.59 -18.21
N VAL A 433 -1.12 6.50 -18.17
CA VAL A 433 -0.77 5.19 -18.74
C VAL A 433 -1.45 5.01 -20.08
N GLU A 434 -0.69 4.61 -21.09
CA GLU A 434 -1.22 4.31 -22.43
C GLU A 434 -1.34 2.80 -22.64
N LEU A 435 -2.52 2.34 -23.07
CA LEU A 435 -2.78 0.96 -23.47
C LEU A 435 -3.27 0.95 -24.92
N SER A 436 -2.94 -0.11 -25.67
CA SER A 436 -3.37 -0.27 -27.05
C SER A 436 -4.12 -1.58 -27.24
N PHE A 437 -5.23 -1.52 -27.98
CA PHE A 437 -6.12 -2.64 -28.24
C PHE A 437 -6.22 -2.88 -29.75
N PRO A 438 -5.96 -4.10 -30.23
CA PRO A 438 -6.17 -4.44 -31.63
C PRO A 438 -7.66 -4.46 -31.98
N LEU A 439 -8.00 -3.80 -33.08
CA LEU A 439 -9.32 -3.80 -33.68
C LEU A 439 -9.23 -4.40 -35.08
N ILE A 440 -9.98 -5.48 -35.31
CA ILE A 440 -9.96 -6.22 -36.57
C ILE A 440 -11.34 -6.14 -37.21
N ILE A 441 -11.41 -5.58 -38.42
CA ILE A 441 -12.65 -5.47 -39.20
C ILE A 441 -12.53 -6.44 -40.39
N LYS A 442 -13.31 -7.53 -40.36
CA LYS A 442 -13.25 -8.63 -41.34
C LYS A 442 -14.40 -8.58 -42.36
#